data_AF-A0A4C1X8N8-F1
#
_entry.id   AF-A0A4C1X8N8-F1
#
_cell.length_a   1.000
_cell.length_b   1.000
_cell.length_c   1.000
_cell.angle_alpha   90.00
_cell.angle_beta   90.00
_cell.angle_gamma   90.00
#
_symmetry.space_group_name_H-M   'P 1'
#
loop_
_entity.id
_entity.type
_entity.pdbx_description
1 polymer ?
#
loop_
_entity_poly.entity_id
_entity_poly.type
_entity_poly.pdbx_seq_one_letter_code
_entity_poly.pdbx_strand_id
1 'polypeptide(L)'
;MGRQATKAELCDRNNTVDITDGTVQADDSVSFQGVVYPNGTWFEVFENGRAVRLGCACTERGCIWKCCGLNEELLGRKCVPTARVFNPSVYRGREITPIVASEHFNYIYSIPCSQRYLVDTDMGNELYLQEVGWTWKLFYK
;
A
#
# COMPACT_ATOMS: atom_id res chain seq x y z
N MET A 1 20.68 -34.45 2.17
CA MET A 1 19.24 -34.13 2.25
C MET A 1 19.12 -32.62 2.12
N GLY A 2 18.54 -32.17 1.00
CA GLY A 2 18.69 -30.81 0.48
C GLY A 2 17.93 -29.76 1.29
N ARG A 3 18.61 -28.66 1.61
CA ARG A 3 17.97 -27.43 2.07
C ARG A 3 17.18 -26.85 0.89
N GLN A 4 15.85 -26.94 0.94
CA GLN A 4 15.01 -26.07 0.12
C GLN A 4 15.26 -24.65 0.61
N ALA A 5 15.89 -23.82 -0.21
CA ALA A 5 15.98 -22.40 0.02
C ALA A 5 14.58 -21.81 -0.20
N THR A 6 13.79 -21.68 0.86
CA THR A 6 12.59 -20.85 0.84
C THR A 6 13.06 -19.42 0.64
N LYS A 7 12.61 -18.76 -0.44
CA LYS A 7 12.87 -17.35 -0.76
C LYS A 7 12.70 -16.54 0.54
N ALA A 8 13.83 -16.07 1.10
CA ALA A 8 13.87 -15.39 2.39
C ALA A 8 12.85 -14.26 2.41
N GLU A 9 12.21 -14.00 3.56
CA GLU A 9 11.25 -12.89 3.71
C GLU A 9 11.85 -11.61 3.12
N LEU A 10 11.30 -11.17 1.98
CA LEU A 10 11.83 -10.03 1.22
C LEU A 10 11.58 -8.70 1.94
N CYS A 11 10.54 -8.67 2.78
CA CYS A 11 10.19 -7.56 3.64
C CYS A 11 9.55 -8.09 4.92
N ASP A 12 9.57 -7.26 5.97
CA ASP A 12 8.87 -7.53 7.23
C ASP A 12 7.39 -7.83 6.95
N ARG A 13 6.84 -8.82 7.64
CA ARG A 13 5.47 -9.28 7.48
C ARG A 13 4.45 -8.15 7.61
N ASN A 14 4.72 -7.19 8.49
CA ASN A 14 3.87 -6.01 8.69
C ASN A 14 3.78 -5.09 7.47
N ASN A 15 4.68 -5.26 6.50
CA ASN A 15 4.76 -4.51 5.24
C ASN A 15 4.46 -5.40 4.02
N THR A 16 3.94 -6.62 4.25
CA THR A 16 3.48 -7.50 3.18
C THR A 16 1.98 -7.31 2.92
N VAL A 17 1.58 -7.60 1.70
CA VAL A 17 0.18 -7.67 1.26
C VAL A 17 -0.10 -9.08 0.79
N ASP A 18 -1.22 -9.67 1.21
CA ASP A 18 -1.71 -10.91 0.59
C ASP A 18 -2.18 -10.62 -0.82
N ILE A 19 -1.45 -11.16 -1.80
CA ILE A 19 -1.69 -11.04 -3.23
C ILE A 19 -2.01 -12.40 -3.86
N THR A 20 -2.48 -13.36 -3.05
CA THR A 20 -2.81 -14.72 -3.50
C THR A 20 -3.85 -14.71 -4.62
N ASP A 21 -4.82 -13.81 -4.54
CA ASP A 21 -5.88 -13.64 -5.54
C ASP A 21 -5.46 -12.70 -6.70
N GLY A 22 -4.18 -12.33 -6.76
CA GLY A 22 -3.59 -11.53 -7.85
C GLY A 22 -3.38 -12.31 -9.14
N THR A 23 -3.36 -11.60 -10.26
CA THR A 23 -3.12 -12.18 -11.58
C THR A 23 -1.61 -12.24 -11.83
N VAL A 24 -1.07 -13.45 -11.99
CA VAL A 24 0.32 -13.67 -12.39
C VAL A 24 0.46 -13.42 -13.90
N GLN A 25 1.45 -12.63 -14.28
CA GLN A 25 1.75 -12.26 -15.65
C GLN A 25 2.86 -13.15 -16.24
N ALA A 26 3.07 -13.07 -17.56
CA ALA A 26 4.07 -13.88 -18.26
C ALA A 26 5.52 -13.57 -17.83
N ASP A 27 5.77 -12.38 -17.30
CA ASP A 27 7.06 -11.94 -16.76
C ASP A 27 7.26 -12.29 -15.27
N ASP A 28 6.36 -13.11 -14.70
CA ASP A 28 6.36 -13.50 -13.29
C ASP A 28 6.11 -12.32 -12.32
N SER A 29 5.58 -11.21 -12.84
CA SER A 29 4.99 -10.16 -12.02
C SER A 29 3.57 -10.54 -11.59
N VAL A 30 3.10 -9.98 -10.48
CA VAL A 30 1.73 -10.18 -9.99
C VAL A 30 0.99 -8.85 -10.00
N SER A 31 -0.17 -8.79 -10.62
CA SER A 31 -1.06 -7.63 -10.55
C SER A 31 -2.16 -7.88 -9.51
N PHE A 32 -2.25 -7.04 -8.49
CA PHE A 32 -3.26 -7.14 -7.45
C PHE A 32 -3.73 -5.75 -7.02
N GLN A 33 -5.05 -5.52 -7.07
CA GLN A 33 -5.69 -4.26 -6.67
C GLN A 33 -5.08 -3.00 -7.31
N GLY A 34 -4.64 -3.08 -8.57
CA GLY A 34 -4.04 -1.97 -9.30
C GLY A 34 -2.55 -1.74 -9.01
N VAL A 35 -1.94 -2.55 -8.15
CA VAL A 35 -0.49 -2.54 -7.90
C VAL A 35 0.14 -3.72 -8.62
N VAL A 36 1.24 -3.47 -9.34
CA VAL A 36 2.07 -4.50 -9.97
C VAL A 36 3.24 -4.79 -9.03
N TYR A 37 3.43 -6.06 -8.72
CA TYR A 37 4.52 -6.59 -7.92
C TYR A 37 5.50 -7.30 -8.89
N PRO A 38 6.61 -6.66 -9.27
CA PRO A 38 7.60 -7.26 -10.15
C PRO A 38 8.17 -8.58 -9.63
N ASN A 39 8.82 -9.34 -10.51
CA ASN A 39 9.59 -10.50 -10.07
C ASN A 39 10.63 -10.06 -9.03
N GLY A 40 10.68 -10.79 -7.91
CA GLY A 40 11.61 -10.49 -6.82
C GLY A 40 11.04 -9.56 -5.76
N THR A 41 9.83 -9.01 -5.92
CA THR A 41 9.14 -8.21 -4.89
C THR A 41 7.99 -8.94 -4.22
N TRP A 42 7.85 -10.25 -4.44
CA TRP A 42 6.86 -11.11 -3.80
C TRP A 42 7.43 -12.48 -3.51
N PHE A 43 6.84 -13.19 -2.56
CA PHE A 43 7.25 -14.54 -2.15
C PHE A 43 6.04 -15.37 -1.72
N GLU A 44 6.18 -16.69 -1.73
CA GLU A 44 5.15 -17.61 -1.25
C GLU A 44 5.56 -18.21 0.08
N VAL A 45 4.59 -18.28 1.00
CA VAL A 45 4.73 -18.94 2.29
C VAL A 45 3.63 -19.98 2.43
N PHE A 46 3.89 -21.03 3.21
CA PHE A 46 2.87 -22.02 3.55
C PHE A 46 2.28 -21.70 4.91
N GLU A 47 1.01 -21.31 4.94
CA GLU A 47 0.29 -20.93 6.15
C GLU A 47 -1.01 -21.72 6.26
N ASN A 48 -1.25 -22.33 7.43
CA ASN A 48 -2.46 -23.11 7.70
C ASN A 48 -2.74 -24.19 6.63
N GLY A 49 -1.69 -24.78 6.05
CA GLY A 49 -1.81 -25.81 5.01
C GLY A 49 -2.11 -25.30 3.61
N ARG A 50 -2.06 -23.98 3.37
CA ARG A 50 -2.25 -23.35 2.06
C ARG A 50 -1.03 -22.51 1.67
N ALA A 51 -0.71 -22.48 0.38
CA ALA A 51 0.24 -21.51 -0.17
C ALA A 51 -0.40 -20.11 -0.22
N VAL A 52 0.22 -19.15 0.46
CA VAL A 52 -0.17 -17.73 0.50
C VAL A 52 0.92 -16.94 -0.22
N ARG A 53 0.52 -16.09 -1.17
CA ARG A 53 1.44 -15.22 -1.91
C ARG A 53 1.45 -13.84 -1.28
N LEU A 54 2.64 -13.38 -0.91
CA LEU A 54 2.85 -12.12 -0.21
C LEU A 54 3.68 -11.18 -1.06
N GLY A 55 3.17 -9.97 -1.27
CA GLY A 55 3.83 -8.90 -2.00
C GLY A 55 4.42 -7.83 -1.10
N CYS A 56 5.65 -7.43 -1.38
CA CYS A 56 6.33 -6.29 -0.76
C CYS A 56 6.16 -5.04 -1.64
N ALA A 57 5.00 -4.37 -1.54
CA ALA A 57 4.75 -3.18 -2.36
C ALA A 57 5.59 -1.96 -1.96
N CYS A 58 6.14 -1.96 -0.74
CA CYS A 58 6.66 -0.75 -0.09
C CYS A 58 8.18 -0.64 -0.08
N THR A 59 8.89 -1.58 -0.72
CA THR A 59 10.36 -1.65 -0.74
C THR A 59 10.98 -0.76 -1.82
N GLU A 60 10.36 -0.67 -3.00
CA GLU A 60 10.87 0.15 -4.11
C GLU A 60 10.28 1.56 -4.14
N ARG A 61 9.03 1.71 -3.69
CA ARG A 61 8.34 2.99 -3.56
C ARG A 61 7.68 3.05 -2.19
N GLY A 62 7.57 4.25 -1.61
CA GLY A 62 6.80 4.41 -0.38
C GLY A 62 5.34 3.99 -0.60
N CYS A 63 4.72 3.42 0.43
CA CYS A 63 3.31 3.05 0.39
C CYS A 63 2.43 4.04 1.13
N ILE A 64 1.26 4.29 0.57
CA ILE A 64 0.14 4.95 1.24
C ILE A 64 -0.94 3.89 1.46
N TRP A 65 -1.22 3.61 2.73
CA TRP A 65 -2.29 2.70 3.10
C TRP A 65 -3.60 3.48 3.11
N LYS A 66 -4.49 3.16 2.18
CA LYS A 66 -5.83 3.73 2.12
C LYS A 66 -6.81 2.68 2.62
N CYS A 67 -7.67 3.10 3.52
CA CYS A 67 -8.62 2.21 4.19
C CYS A 67 -9.73 1.70 3.26
N CYS A 68 -10.14 2.51 2.28
CA CYS A 68 -11.14 2.17 1.28
C CYS A 68 -10.50 1.88 -0.08
N GLY A 69 -11.23 1.22 -0.98
CA GLY A 69 -10.76 0.87 -2.32
C GLY A 69 -10.32 2.07 -3.17
N LEU A 70 -9.71 1.79 -4.32
CA LEU A 70 -9.19 2.81 -5.26
C LEU A 70 -10.21 3.93 -5.53
N ASN A 71 -11.48 3.58 -5.76
CA ASN A 71 -12.56 4.51 -6.10
C ASN A 71 -13.55 4.76 -4.95
N GLU A 72 -13.07 4.68 -3.71
CA GLU A 72 -13.89 4.87 -2.53
C GLU A 72 -13.24 5.85 -1.54
N GLU A 73 -14.01 6.63 -0.80
CA GLU A 73 -13.53 7.45 0.31
C GLU A 73 -14.23 7.05 1.61
N LEU A 74 -13.59 7.33 2.74
CA LEU A 74 -14.16 7.06 4.04
C LEU A 74 -15.02 8.25 4.46
N LEU A 75 -16.33 8.03 4.51
CA LEU A 75 -17.33 9.00 4.94
C LEU A 75 -18.13 8.42 6.11
N GLY A 76 -18.07 9.04 7.29
CA GLY A 76 -18.80 8.55 8.46
C GLY A 76 -18.47 7.09 8.83
N ARG A 77 -17.19 6.71 8.70
CA ARG A 77 -16.66 5.33 8.87
C ARG A 77 -17.15 4.29 7.86
N LYS A 78 -17.74 4.71 6.74
CA LYS A 78 -18.13 3.83 5.64
C LYS A 78 -17.37 4.19 4.38
N CYS A 79 -16.94 3.18 3.63
CA CYS A 79 -16.39 3.39 2.30
C CYS A 79 -17.54 3.69 1.34
N VAL A 80 -17.52 4.87 0.73
CA VAL A 80 -18.51 5.32 -0.24
C VAL A 80 -17.83 5.55 -1.59
N PRO A 81 -18.49 5.23 -2.72
CA PRO A 81 -17.91 5.48 -4.03
C PRO A 81 -17.58 6.97 -4.23
N THR A 82 -16.39 7.25 -4.76
CA THR A 82 -15.93 8.61 -5.09
C THR A 82 -15.20 8.61 -6.42
N ALA A 83 -15.35 9.71 -7.17
CA ALA A 83 -14.55 9.97 -8.36
C ALA A 83 -13.24 10.72 -8.02
N ARG A 84 -13.05 11.10 -6.74
CA ARG A 84 -11.87 11.85 -6.29
C ARG A 84 -10.68 10.91 -6.17
N VAL A 85 -9.65 11.17 -6.96
CA VAL A 85 -8.37 10.50 -6.81
C VAL A 85 -7.73 10.99 -5.50
N PHE A 86 -7.42 10.06 -4.60
CA PHE A 86 -6.74 10.40 -3.35
C PHE A 86 -5.28 10.78 -3.62
N ASN A 87 -5.00 12.08 -3.67
CA ASN A 87 -3.69 12.62 -4.03
C ASN A 87 -3.26 13.73 -3.05
N PRO A 88 -2.83 13.37 -1.83
CA PRO A 88 -2.45 14.36 -0.81
C PRO A 88 -1.19 15.14 -1.22
N SER A 89 -1.14 16.42 -0.87
CA SER A 89 0.04 17.27 -1.06
C SER A 89 1.24 16.71 -0.30
N VAL A 90 2.42 16.76 -0.91
CA VAL A 90 3.66 16.20 -0.33
C VAL A 90 4.57 17.33 0.15
N TYR A 91 5.00 17.30 1.41
CA TYR A 91 5.79 18.33 2.07
C TYR A 91 7.16 17.85 2.55
N ARG A 92 8.17 18.71 2.42
CA ARG A 92 9.50 18.57 3.01
C ARG A 92 9.72 19.73 3.98
N GLY A 93 9.75 19.42 5.27
CA GLY A 93 9.71 20.46 6.31
C GLY A 93 8.43 21.30 6.22
N ARG A 94 8.56 22.60 5.90
CA ARG A 94 7.41 23.52 5.70
C ARG A 94 7.10 23.78 4.23
N GLU A 95 7.88 23.23 3.31
CA GLU A 95 7.78 23.49 1.88
C GLU A 95 6.97 22.40 1.18
N ILE A 96 6.08 22.82 0.27
CA ILE A 96 5.39 21.88 -0.63
C ILE A 96 6.36 21.43 -1.73
N THR A 97 6.37 20.14 -2.00
CA THR A 97 7.21 19.52 -3.03
C THR A 97 6.40 19.35 -4.33
N PRO A 98 7.07 19.26 -5.51
CA PRO A 98 6.39 18.99 -6.77
C PRO A 98 5.98 17.51 -6.95
N ILE A 99 6.12 16.67 -5.91
CA ILE A 99 5.83 15.24 -5.98
C ILE A 99 4.31 15.05 -6.06
N VAL A 100 3.86 14.40 -7.13
CA VAL A 100 2.48 13.94 -7.28
C VAL A 100 2.33 12.61 -6.54
N ALA A 101 1.59 12.60 -5.42
CA ALA A 101 1.53 11.44 -4.55
C ALA A 101 0.97 10.20 -5.27
N SER A 102 -0.06 10.39 -6.11
CA SER A 102 -0.68 9.32 -6.91
C SER A 102 0.25 8.65 -7.92
N GLU A 103 1.37 9.29 -8.28
CA GLU A 103 2.35 8.76 -9.23
C GLU A 103 3.61 8.22 -8.54
N HIS A 104 3.95 8.80 -7.39
CA HIS A 104 5.19 8.50 -6.67
C HIS A 104 5.04 7.34 -5.67
N PHE A 105 3.88 7.20 -5.04
CA PHE A 105 3.64 6.20 -4.00
C PHE A 105 2.74 5.07 -4.49
N ASN A 106 2.93 3.88 -3.93
CA ASN A 106 2.02 2.75 -4.13
C ASN A 106 0.85 2.86 -3.15
N TYR A 107 -0.37 2.69 -3.64
CA TYR A 107 -1.56 2.74 -2.80
C TYR A 107 -2.03 1.34 -2.49
N ILE A 108 -2.19 1.05 -1.21
CA ILE A 108 -2.59 -0.27 -0.74
C ILE A 108 -3.96 -0.18 -0.08
N TYR A 109 -4.88 -1.03 -0.55
CA TYR A 109 -6.30 -1.01 -0.19
C TYR A 109 -6.76 -2.26 0.58
N SER A 110 -5.86 -3.22 0.79
CA SER A 110 -6.19 -4.56 1.29
C SER A 110 -6.22 -4.69 2.81
N ILE A 111 -5.82 -3.64 3.56
CA ILE A 111 -5.80 -3.68 5.03
C ILE A 111 -7.06 -3.04 5.62
N PRO A 112 -7.72 -3.71 6.58
CA PRO A 112 -8.88 -3.16 7.25
C PRO A 112 -8.62 -1.81 7.94
N CYS A 113 -9.62 -0.95 7.87
CA CYS A 113 -9.74 0.32 8.59
C CYS A 113 -9.33 0.27 10.08
N SER A 114 -9.53 -0.86 10.76
CA SER A 114 -9.21 -1.02 12.18
C SER A 114 -7.72 -1.15 12.48
N GLN A 115 -6.89 -1.41 11.47
CA GLN A 115 -5.46 -1.71 11.62
C GLN A 115 -4.55 -0.59 11.10
N ARG A 116 -5.06 0.37 10.33
CA ARG A 116 -4.28 1.46 9.71
C ARG A 116 -5.05 2.78 9.70
N TYR A 117 -4.38 3.84 9.23
CA TYR A 117 -4.86 5.22 9.29
C TYR A 117 -6.29 5.38 8.76
N LEU A 118 -7.16 5.86 9.67
CA LEU A 118 -8.53 6.25 9.41
C LEU A 118 -8.55 7.77 9.27
N VAL A 119 -8.93 8.28 8.11
CA VAL A 119 -9.24 9.70 8.00
C VAL A 119 -10.59 9.84 7.33
N ASP A 120 -11.53 10.33 8.13
CA ASP A 120 -12.85 10.75 7.67
C ASP A 120 -12.70 12.11 6.97
N THR A 121 -12.98 12.14 5.67
CA THR A 121 -12.84 13.35 4.85
C THR A 121 -13.93 14.39 5.12
N ASP A 122 -14.98 14.04 5.87
CA ASP A 122 -16.09 14.96 6.19
C ASP A 122 -15.73 16.02 7.25
N MET A 123 -14.60 15.89 7.94
CA MET A 123 -14.23 16.80 9.02
C MET A 123 -13.51 18.08 8.57
N GLY A 124 -13.44 18.35 7.26
CA GLY A 124 -12.75 19.54 6.74
C GLY A 124 -11.23 19.53 6.91
N ASN A 125 -10.67 18.39 7.34
CA ASN A 125 -9.23 18.21 7.51
C ASN A 125 -8.55 18.02 6.14
N GLU A 126 -7.47 18.74 5.89
CA GLU A 126 -6.65 18.54 4.69
C GLU A 126 -5.58 17.47 4.97
N LEU A 127 -5.53 16.44 4.14
CA LEU A 127 -4.51 15.39 4.22
C LEU A 127 -3.26 15.78 3.46
N TYR A 128 -2.10 15.57 4.09
CA TYR A 128 -0.80 15.81 3.47
C TYR A 128 0.23 14.76 3.88
N LEU A 129 1.16 14.47 2.99
CA LEU A 129 2.32 13.62 3.26
C LEU A 129 3.49 14.49 3.68
N GLN A 130 4.24 14.06 4.68
CA GLN A 130 5.39 14.76 5.20
C GLN A 130 6.60 13.83 5.25
N GLU A 131 7.75 14.33 4.80
CA GLU A 131 9.03 13.65 4.98
C GLU A 131 9.43 13.67 6.46
N VAL A 132 9.57 12.48 7.06
CA VAL A 132 9.99 12.26 8.45
C VAL A 132 11.18 11.31 8.43
N GLY A 133 12.39 11.90 8.46
CA GLY A 133 13.64 11.15 8.30
C GLY A 133 13.76 10.60 6.87
N TRP A 134 13.88 9.28 6.75
CA TRP A 134 13.96 8.57 5.46
C TRP A 134 12.60 8.02 5.00
N THR A 135 11.51 8.42 5.65
CA THR A 135 10.16 7.88 5.41
C THR A 135 9.15 8.99 5.18
N TRP A 136 8.06 8.66 4.50
CA TRP A 136 6.91 9.56 4.34
C TRP A 136 5.80 9.12 5.28
N LYS A 137 5.19 10.09 5.96
CA LYS A 137 4.06 9.84 6.87
C LYS A 137 2.89 10.74 6.48
N LEU A 138 1.68 10.20 6.58
CA LEU A 138 0.44 10.93 6.31
C LEU A 138 0.01 11.67 7.58
N PHE A 139 -0.31 12.96 7.43
CA PHE A 139 -0.79 13.85 8.48
C PHE A 139 -2.07 14.56 8.03
N TYR A 140 -2.79 15.14 8.99
CA TYR A 140 -3.96 15.97 8.75
C TYR A 140 -3.79 17.32 9.45
N LYS A 141 -4.35 18.38 8.87
CA LYS A 141 -4.40 19.74 9.45
C LYS A 141 -5.79 20.33 9.31
#